data_AF-A0A7K2QKT1-F1
#
_entry.id   AF-A0A7K2QKT1-F1
#
_cell.length_a   1.000
_cell.length_b   1.000
_cell.length_c   1.000
_cell.angle_alpha   90.00
_cell.angle_beta   90.00
_cell.angle_gamma   90.00
#
_symmetry.space_group_name_H-M   'P 1'
#
loop_
_entity.id
_entity.type
_entity.pdbx_description
1 polymer ?
#
loop_
_entity_poly.entity_id
_entity_poly.type
_entity_poly.pdbx_seq_one_letter_code
_entity_poly.pdbx_strand_id
1 'polypeptide(L)'
;MSFGTRSLPPLGAPPNRSLLRSPRGLATALTVLLAVCALTRLLLLAADAGWYLALDAARDAQPAWRLSTMATSLTLLATLPTAAVFIVWFHRVRVNAGVHAPELFRRGPGWAVAVWFIPFVGWTFLAHGIATGVWTASAPKPARGGAPVST
;
A
#
# COMPACT_ATOMS: atom_id res chain seq x y z
N MET A 1 -0.81 6.81 -59.23
CA MET A 1 -1.04 6.11 -57.94
C MET A 1 -0.65 7.09 -56.84
N SER A 2 -1.61 7.69 -56.15
CA SER A 2 -1.37 8.72 -55.12
C SER A 2 -1.31 8.05 -53.75
N PHE A 3 -0.16 8.10 -53.10
CA PHE A 3 0.00 7.66 -51.71
C PHE A 3 -0.68 8.69 -50.80
N GLY A 4 -1.87 8.35 -50.29
CA GLY A 4 -2.55 9.14 -49.28
C GLY A 4 -1.69 9.24 -48.02
N THR A 5 -1.31 10.47 -47.67
CA THR A 5 -0.68 10.79 -46.38
C THR A 5 -1.72 10.56 -45.28
N ARG A 6 -1.67 9.38 -44.63
CA ARG A 6 -2.39 9.20 -43.37
C ARG A 6 -1.86 10.24 -42.38
N SER A 7 -2.66 11.26 -42.10
CA SER A 7 -2.49 12.12 -40.95
C SER A 7 -2.53 11.23 -39.71
N LEU A 8 -1.38 11.08 -39.05
CA LEU A 8 -1.32 10.44 -37.74
C LEU A 8 -2.18 11.29 -36.80
N PRO A 9 -3.09 10.69 -35.99
CA PRO A 9 -3.79 11.43 -34.97
C PRO A 9 -2.76 12.14 -34.08
N PRO A 10 -3.03 13.37 -33.61
CA PRO A 10 -2.10 14.08 -32.75
C PRO A 10 -1.73 13.16 -31.58
N LEU A 11 -0.45 12.82 -31.47
CA LEU A 11 0.10 12.17 -30.30
C LEU A 11 -0.29 13.06 -29.13
N GLY A 12 -1.25 12.59 -28.32
CA GLY A 12 -1.74 13.32 -27.17
C GLY A 12 -0.57 13.81 -26.32
N ALA A 13 -0.71 14.99 -25.72
CA ALA A 13 0.34 15.61 -24.93
C ALA A 13 1.03 14.56 -24.03
N PRO A 14 2.38 14.51 -24.00
CA PRO A 14 3.08 13.52 -23.21
C PRO A 14 2.53 13.55 -21.78
N PRO A 15 2.20 12.39 -21.18
CA PRO A 15 1.68 12.35 -19.82
C PRO A 15 2.60 13.17 -18.95
N ASN A 16 2.03 14.12 -18.19
CA ASN A 16 2.85 15.04 -17.44
C ASN A 16 3.80 14.22 -16.54
N ARG A 17 5.10 14.43 -16.69
CA ARG A 17 6.10 13.75 -15.86
C ARG A 17 6.19 14.41 -14.48
N SER A 18 5.58 15.60 -14.31
CA SER A 18 5.53 16.37 -13.08
C SER A 18 4.62 15.76 -12.00
N LEU A 19 3.73 14.81 -12.33
CA LEU A 19 2.95 14.03 -11.37
C LEU A 19 3.71 12.84 -10.77
N LEU A 20 4.90 12.48 -11.27
CA LEU A 20 5.73 11.42 -10.69
C LEU A 20 6.38 11.89 -9.38
N ARG A 21 5.57 11.98 -8.34
CA ARG A 21 6.01 12.38 -7.01
C ARG A 21 6.66 11.17 -6.34
N SER A 22 7.92 11.29 -5.94
CA SER A 22 8.70 10.16 -5.41
C SER A 22 8.02 9.58 -4.15
N PRO A 23 7.68 8.28 -4.13
CA PRO A 23 7.00 7.68 -2.99
C PRO A 23 7.96 7.32 -1.84
N ARG A 24 9.27 7.54 -2.01
CA ARG A 24 10.32 7.09 -1.06
C ARG A 24 10.15 7.67 0.34
N GLY A 25 9.90 8.98 0.47
CA GLY A 25 9.71 9.61 1.78
C GLY A 25 8.51 9.06 2.54
N LEU A 26 7.39 8.84 1.83
CA LEU A 26 6.20 8.21 2.41
C LEU A 26 6.44 6.73 2.75
N ALA A 27 7.19 6.00 1.93
CA ALA A 27 7.55 4.61 2.20
C ALA A 27 8.38 4.50 3.48
N THR A 28 9.40 5.35 3.66
CA THR A 28 10.21 5.36 4.89
C THR A 28 9.36 5.71 6.12
N ALA A 29 8.54 6.77 6.03
CA ALA A 29 7.65 7.15 7.12
C ALA A 29 6.69 6.02 7.49
N LEU A 30 6.11 5.36 6.48
CA LEU A 30 5.23 4.22 6.66
C LEU A 30 5.95 3.04 7.34
N THR A 31 7.18 2.71 6.92
CA THR A 31 7.98 1.65 7.56
C THR A 31 8.23 1.94 9.04
N VAL A 32 8.60 3.18 9.38
CA VAL A 32 8.80 3.58 10.78
C VAL A 32 7.50 3.46 11.57
N LEU A 33 6.39 3.95 11.01
CA LEU A 33 5.06 3.89 11.62
C LEU A 33 4.58 2.44 11.83
N LEU A 34 4.85 1.54 10.87
CA LEU A 34 4.56 0.12 10.99
C LEU A 34 5.42 -0.57 12.08
N ALA A 35 6.69 -0.19 12.22
CA ALA A 35 7.53 -0.67 13.30
C ALA A 35 7.01 -0.22 14.67
N VAL A 36 6.59 1.04 14.79
CA VAL A 36 5.93 1.56 16.00
C VAL A 36 4.63 0.80 16.28
N CYS A 37 3.80 0.55 15.26
CA CYS A 37 2.60 -0.27 15.41
C CYS A 37 2.94 -1.66 15.96
N ALA A 38 3.93 -2.35 15.38
CA ALA A 38 4.36 -3.67 15.84
C ALA A 38 4.77 -3.65 17.32
N LEU A 39 5.57 -2.66 17.75
CA LEU A 39 5.95 -2.50 19.15
C LEU A 39 4.74 -2.30 20.07
N THR A 40 3.79 -1.44 19.70
CA THR A 40 2.58 -1.24 20.52
C THR A 40 1.73 -2.51 20.61
N ARG A 41 1.70 -3.35 19.56
CA ARG A 41 0.98 -4.63 19.59
C ARG A 41 1.64 -5.65 20.51
N LEU A 42 2.97 -5.66 20.58
CA LEU A 42 3.69 -6.51 21.54
C LEU A 42 3.39 -6.08 22.99
N LEU A 43 3.34 -4.78 23.25
CA LEU A 43 2.94 -4.25 24.55
C LEU A 43 1.49 -4.65 24.92
N LEU A 44 0.57 -4.52 23.97
CA LEU A 44 -0.82 -4.92 24.16
C LEU A 44 -0.95 -6.42 24.47
N LEU A 45 -0.25 -7.27 23.70
CA LEU A 45 -0.21 -8.71 23.92
C LEU A 45 0.32 -9.06 25.32
N ALA A 46 1.38 -8.40 25.77
CA ALA A 46 1.95 -8.60 27.10
C ALA A 46 0.98 -8.16 28.22
N ALA A 47 0.27 -7.05 28.02
CA ALA A 47 -0.71 -6.55 28.97
C ALA A 47 -1.91 -7.50 29.11
N ASP A 48 -2.42 -7.99 27.97
CA ASP A 48 -3.53 -8.94 27.95
C ASP A 48 -3.12 -10.28 28.57
N ALA A 49 -1.91 -10.77 28.27
CA ALA A 49 -1.38 -11.97 28.92
C ALA A 49 -1.28 -11.80 30.45
N GLY A 50 -0.80 -10.65 30.92
CA GLY A 50 -0.76 -10.33 32.36
C GLY A 50 -2.14 -10.30 33.00
N TRP A 51 -3.14 -9.79 32.28
CA TRP A 51 -4.54 -9.77 32.73
C TRP A 51 -5.10 -11.20 32.87
N TYR A 52 -4.93 -12.04 31.85
CA TYR A 52 -5.40 -13.44 31.90
C TYR A 52 -4.72 -14.23 33.02
N LEU A 53 -3.40 -14.06 33.22
CA LEU A 53 -2.68 -14.75 34.30
C LEU A 53 -3.12 -14.28 35.70
N ALA A 54 -3.45 -12.99 35.87
CA ALA A 54 -3.95 -12.48 37.15
C ALA A 54 -5.33 -13.05 37.48
N LEU A 55 -6.22 -13.15 36.48
CA LEU A 55 -7.53 -13.78 36.64
C LEU A 55 -7.41 -15.27 36.99
N ASP A 56 -6.54 -16.01 36.30
CA ASP A 56 -6.31 -17.45 36.54
C ASP A 56 -5.75 -17.70 37.95
N ALA A 57 -4.86 -16.83 38.43
CA ALA A 57 -4.29 -16.90 39.77
C ALA A 57 -5.18 -16.29 40.87
N ALA A 58 -6.40 -15.84 40.55
CA ALA A 58 -7.29 -15.09 41.44
C ALA A 58 -6.60 -13.90 42.16
N ARG A 59 -5.66 -13.24 41.47
CA ARG A 59 -4.94 -12.05 41.94
C ARG A 59 -5.65 -10.78 41.49
N ASP A 60 -5.30 -9.66 42.12
CA ASP A 60 -5.74 -8.35 41.67
C ASP A 60 -5.25 -8.09 40.23
N ALA A 61 -6.19 -8.01 39.30
CA ALA A 61 -5.92 -7.78 37.89
C ALA A 61 -5.91 -6.28 37.54
N GLN A 62 -6.23 -5.39 38.49
CA GLN A 62 -6.30 -3.94 38.29
C GLN A 62 -5.02 -3.33 37.69
N PRO A 63 -3.78 -3.75 38.06
CA PRO A 63 -2.57 -3.26 37.41
C PRO A 63 -2.49 -3.65 35.93
N ALA A 64 -2.83 -4.90 35.59
CA ALA A 64 -2.82 -5.38 34.21
C ALA A 64 -3.91 -4.73 33.36
N TRP A 65 -5.08 -4.45 33.94
CA TRP A 65 -6.15 -3.67 33.28
C TRP A 65 -5.68 -2.29 32.84
N ARG A 66 -5.03 -1.57 33.77
CA ARG A 66 -4.51 -0.21 33.52
C ARG A 66 -3.47 -0.24 32.40
N LEU A 67 -2.58 -1.24 32.42
CA LEU A 67 -1.58 -1.43 31.38
C LEU A 67 -2.23 -1.74 30.01
N SER A 68 -3.23 -2.62 29.96
CA SER A 68 -3.95 -2.96 28.72
C SER A 68 -4.71 -1.76 28.16
N THR A 69 -5.35 -0.96 29.03
CA THR A 69 -6.03 0.29 28.62
C THR A 69 -5.03 1.30 28.02
N MET A 70 -3.88 1.48 28.65
CA MET A 70 -2.82 2.36 28.14
C MET A 70 -2.24 1.84 26.82
N ALA A 71 -1.94 0.54 26.74
CA ALA A 71 -1.43 -0.10 25.54
C ALA A 71 -2.42 0.03 24.37
N THR A 72 -3.71 -0.17 24.62
CA THR A 72 -4.78 0.01 23.63
C THR A 72 -4.79 1.43 23.10
N SER A 73 -4.66 2.42 23.97
CA SER A 73 -4.64 3.84 23.60
C SER A 73 -3.43 4.17 22.72
N LEU A 74 -2.25 3.66 23.08
CA LEU A 74 -1.03 3.80 22.27
C LEU A 74 -1.14 3.10 20.91
N THR A 75 -1.72 1.89 20.88
CA THR A 75 -1.97 1.16 19.65
C THR A 75 -2.90 1.93 18.73
N LEU A 76 -3.99 2.52 19.25
CA LEU A 76 -4.89 3.35 18.46
C LEU A 76 -4.17 4.59 17.90
N LEU A 77 -3.40 5.27 18.74
CA LEU A 77 -2.64 6.47 18.37
C LEU A 77 -1.57 6.17 17.32
N ALA A 78 -0.98 4.98 17.31
CA ALA A 78 -0.04 4.54 16.28
C ALA A 78 -0.77 4.09 15.00
N THR A 79 -1.88 3.37 15.14
CA THR A 79 -2.58 2.73 14.01
C THR A 79 -3.28 3.74 13.12
N LEU A 80 -3.96 4.75 13.69
CA LEU A 80 -4.74 5.72 12.89
C LEU A 80 -3.87 6.55 11.94
N PRO A 81 -2.75 7.17 12.37
CA PRO A 81 -1.83 7.85 11.45
C PRO A 81 -1.22 6.89 10.44
N THR A 82 -0.86 5.67 10.87
CA THR A 82 -0.30 4.64 9.98
C THR A 82 -1.28 4.31 8.85
N ALA A 83 -2.55 4.09 9.18
CA ALA A 83 -3.60 3.82 8.19
C ALA A 83 -3.74 4.98 7.19
N ALA A 84 -3.75 6.23 7.66
CA ALA A 84 -3.83 7.40 6.79
C ALA A 84 -2.62 7.50 5.84
N VAL A 85 -1.40 7.41 6.38
CA VAL A 85 -0.15 7.47 5.59
C VAL A 85 -0.08 6.30 4.59
N PHE A 86 -0.50 5.11 5.03
CA PHE A 86 -0.56 3.91 4.20
C PHE A 86 -1.50 4.10 3.00
N ILE A 87 -2.72 4.58 3.22
CA ILE A 87 -3.70 4.82 2.15
C ILE A 87 -3.17 5.86 1.16
N VAL A 88 -2.57 6.96 1.64
CA VAL A 88 -1.98 7.99 0.78
C VAL A 88 -0.82 7.43 -0.05
N TRP A 89 0.07 6.66 0.58
CA TRP A 89 1.18 6.00 -0.11
C TRP A 89 0.67 5.01 -1.15
N PHE A 90 -0.28 4.15 -0.79
CA PHE A 90 -0.86 3.12 -1.66
C PHE A 90 -1.55 3.74 -2.89
N HIS A 91 -2.34 4.79 -2.68
CA HIS A 91 -2.95 5.55 -3.77
C HIS A 91 -1.89 6.15 -4.72
N ARG A 92 -0.83 6.76 -4.17
CA ARG A 92 0.26 7.33 -4.99
C ARG A 92 0.99 6.27 -5.80
N VAL A 93 1.31 5.14 -5.20
CA VAL A 93 1.97 4.03 -5.88
C VAL A 93 1.08 3.48 -7.01
N ARG A 94 -0.23 3.34 -6.77
CA ARG A 94 -1.19 2.94 -7.82
C ARG A 94 -1.25 3.94 -8.97
N VAL A 95 -1.31 5.24 -8.68
CA VAL A 95 -1.32 6.29 -9.71
C VAL A 95 -0.04 6.24 -10.54
N ASN A 96 1.12 6.15 -9.90
CA ASN A 96 2.41 6.03 -10.59
C ASN A 96 2.44 4.79 -11.48
N ALA A 97 1.98 3.63 -11.00
CA ALA A 97 1.94 2.41 -11.80
C ALA A 97 0.98 2.52 -13.01
N GLY A 98 -0.13 3.25 -12.88
CA GLY A 98 -1.06 3.51 -13.99
C GLY A 98 -0.45 4.32 -15.14
N VAL A 99 0.57 5.14 -14.86
CA VAL A 99 1.32 5.87 -15.90
C VAL A 99 2.28 4.94 -16.63
N HIS A 100 2.86 3.95 -15.95
CA HIS A 100 3.88 3.05 -16.52
C HIS A 100 3.28 1.85 -17.25
N ALA A 101 2.11 1.35 -16.82
CA ALA A 101 1.45 0.19 -17.39
C ALA A 101 -0.08 0.32 -17.27
N PRO A 102 -0.71 1.24 -18.02
CA PRO A 102 -2.16 1.47 -17.97
C PRO A 102 -3.00 0.22 -18.29
N GLU A 103 -2.47 -0.67 -19.13
CA GLU A 103 -3.09 -1.93 -19.56
C GLU A 103 -3.32 -2.94 -18.43
N LEU A 104 -2.56 -2.84 -17.32
CA LEU A 104 -2.62 -3.78 -16.21
C LEU A 104 -3.77 -3.49 -15.23
N PHE A 105 -4.48 -2.38 -15.39
CA PHE A 105 -5.47 -1.93 -14.40
C PHE A 105 -6.85 -1.67 -15.01
N ARG A 106 -7.80 -2.60 -14.78
CA ARG A 106 -9.22 -2.44 -15.18
C ARG A 106 -10.00 -1.38 -14.39
N ARG A 107 -9.51 -0.95 -13.23
CA ARG A 107 -10.22 -0.04 -12.31
C ARG A 107 -9.44 1.26 -12.11
N GLY A 108 -10.16 2.38 -12.08
CA GLY A 108 -9.62 3.72 -11.85
C GLY A 108 -8.91 3.87 -10.48
N PRO A 109 -8.05 4.89 -10.30
CA PRO A 109 -7.19 5.03 -9.13
C PRO A 109 -7.94 5.21 -7.80
N GLY A 110 -9.16 5.78 -7.83
CA GLY A 110 -10.00 5.94 -6.62
C GLY A 110 -10.36 4.62 -5.93
N TRP A 111 -10.34 3.49 -6.64
CA TRP A 111 -10.53 2.16 -6.06
C TRP A 111 -9.42 1.77 -5.09
N ALA A 112 -8.23 2.36 -5.18
CA ALA A 112 -7.15 2.12 -4.23
C ALA A 112 -7.44 2.67 -2.82
N VAL A 113 -8.39 3.61 -2.71
CA VAL A 113 -8.85 4.15 -1.42
C VAL A 113 -10.13 3.45 -0.99
N ALA A 114 -11.12 3.35 -1.88
CA ALA A 114 -12.44 2.78 -1.57
C ALA A 114 -12.37 1.33 -1.07
N VAL A 115 -11.38 0.56 -1.54
CA VAL A 115 -11.17 -0.83 -1.16
C VAL A 115 -10.97 -1.06 0.35
N TRP A 116 -10.37 -0.10 1.04
CA TRP A 116 -10.07 -0.20 2.48
C TRP A 116 -11.29 0.00 3.36
N PHE A 117 -12.40 0.50 2.80
CA PHE A 117 -13.66 0.75 3.50
C PHE A 117 -14.73 -0.32 3.20
N ILE A 118 -14.46 -1.23 2.26
CA ILE A 118 -15.37 -2.34 1.92
C ILE A 118 -14.97 -3.58 2.72
N PRO A 119 -15.75 -4.01 3.71
CA PRO A 119 -15.42 -5.19 4.50
C PRO A 119 -15.38 -6.46 3.61
N PHE A 120 -14.47 -7.38 3.94
CA PHE A 120 -14.23 -8.69 3.29
C PHE A 120 -13.72 -8.69 1.85
N VAL A 121 -14.46 -8.14 0.88
CA VAL A 121 -14.15 -8.29 -0.56
C VAL A 121 -13.07 -7.31 -1.03
N GLY A 122 -13.06 -6.11 -0.45
CA GLY A 122 -12.07 -5.09 -0.79
C GLY A 122 -10.67 -5.51 -0.33
N TRP A 123 -10.55 -5.82 0.96
CA TRP A 123 -9.29 -5.97 1.66
C TRP A 123 -8.30 -6.93 1.00
N THR A 124 -8.78 -8.05 0.44
CA THR A 124 -7.92 -9.14 -0.02
C THR A 124 -7.75 -9.16 -1.54
N PHE A 125 -8.83 -9.20 -2.32
CA PHE A 125 -8.70 -9.42 -3.77
C PHE A 125 -8.36 -8.15 -4.56
N LEU A 126 -8.97 -7.01 -4.22
CA LEU A 126 -8.72 -5.75 -4.93
C LEU A 126 -7.37 -5.14 -4.58
N ALA A 127 -7.01 -5.12 -3.29
CA ALA A 127 -5.72 -4.61 -2.84
C ALA A 127 -4.56 -5.46 -3.38
N HIS A 128 -4.72 -6.79 -3.38
CA HIS A 128 -3.73 -7.70 -3.95
C HIS A 128 -3.55 -7.49 -5.46
N GLY A 129 -4.64 -7.36 -6.24
CA GLY A 129 -4.55 -7.08 -7.67
C GLY A 129 -3.81 -5.77 -7.99
N ILE A 130 -4.02 -4.73 -7.18
CA ILE A 130 -3.28 -3.46 -7.31
C ILE A 130 -1.79 -3.65 -6.99
N ALA A 131 -1.47 -4.35 -5.89
CA ALA A 131 -0.10 -4.60 -5.49
C ALA A 131 0.66 -5.43 -6.54
N THR A 132 0.04 -6.49 -7.06
CA THR A 132 0.61 -7.32 -8.13
C THR A 132 0.82 -6.52 -9.40
N GLY A 133 -0.13 -5.65 -9.79
CA GLY A 133 0.02 -4.76 -10.94
C GLY A 133 1.19 -3.78 -10.80
N VAL A 134 1.38 -3.20 -9.60
CA VAL A 134 2.52 -2.34 -9.28
C VAL A 134 3.84 -3.12 -9.34
N TRP A 135 3.86 -4.34 -8.78
CA TRP A 135 5.02 -5.21 -8.80
C TRP A 135 5.43 -5.56 -10.23
N THR A 136 4.47 -5.97 -11.07
CA THR A 136 4.71 -6.29 -12.49
C THR A 136 5.15 -5.07 -13.29
N ALA A 137 4.63 -3.87 -12.99
CA ALA A 137 5.06 -2.63 -13.65
C ALA A 137 6.47 -2.19 -13.22
N SER A 138 6.92 -2.61 -12.03
CA SER A 138 8.25 -2.30 -11.49
C SER A 138 9.29 -3.36 -11.83
N ALA A 139 8.86 -4.53 -12.31
CA ALA A 139 9.75 -5.61 -12.70
C ALA A 139 10.58 -5.19 -13.93
N PRO A 140 11.90 -5.48 -13.95
CA PRO A 140 12.72 -5.22 -15.12
C PRO A 140 12.15 -5.95 -16.34
N LYS A 141 11.79 -5.20 -17.38
CA LYS A 141 11.35 -5.81 -18.64
C LYS A 141 12.55 -6.59 -19.21
N PRO A 142 12.41 -7.88 -19.57
CA PRO A 142 13.50 -8.62 -20.21
C PRO A 142 13.99 -7.80 -21.40
N ALA A 143 15.31 -7.60 -21.50
CA ALA A 143 15.90 -6.97 -22.66
C ALA A 143 15.36 -7.72 -23.89
N ARG A 144 14.65 -6.99 -24.76
CA ARG A 144 14.15 -7.54 -26.02
C ARG A 144 15.39 -8.11 -26.72
N GLY A 145 15.46 -9.43 -26.80
CA GLY A 145 16.61 -10.16 -27.32
C GLY A 145 17.04 -9.52 -28.64
N GLY A 146 18.33 -9.24 -28.77
CA GLY A 146 18.91 -8.76 -30.00
C GLY A 146 18.43 -9.67 -31.13
N ALA A 147 17.82 -9.07 -32.15
CA ALA A 147 17.51 -9.80 -33.36
C ALA A 147 18.83 -10.38 -33.89
N PRO A 148 18.90 -11.68 -34.25
CA PRO A 148 20.07 -12.19 -34.93
C PRO A 148 20.20 -11.41 -36.24
N VAL A 149 21.30 -10.67 -36.38
CA VAL A 149 21.71 -10.09 -37.65
C VAL A 149 22.08 -11.27 -38.54
N SER A 150 21.20 -11.63 -39.47
CA SER A 150 21.53 -12.56 -40.55
C SER A 150 22.48 -11.86 -41.50
N THR A 151 23.78 -12.12 -41.34
CA THR A 151 24.80 -11.94 -42.39
C THR A 151 24.91 -13.21 -43.21
#